data_AF-A0A096MB55-F1
#
_entry.id   AF-A0A096MB55-F1
#
_cell.length_a   1.000
_cell.length_b   1.000
_cell.length_c   1.000
_cell.angle_alpha   90.00
_cell.angle_beta   90.00
_cell.angle_gamma   90.00
#
_symmetry.space_group_name_H-M   'P 1'
#
loop_
_entity.id
_entity.type
_entity.pdbx_description
1 polymer ?
#
loop_
_entity_poly.entity_id
_entity_poly.type
_entity_poly.pdbx_seq_one_letter_code
_entity_poly.pdbx_strand_id
1 'polypeptide(L)'
;MYFELFFVLACLSKCYCLNKEDEQEHCDQLKQWLESSSVSLELSKKGFHREVTTTVELRPTTLSGASIVLLYRWPNGVFVDPYQLASLGDQSNFEILIDSAIDLEVPAHKTSGFLTFVFPTHTGSAPSFLKLTIPVHGRYHEPSFSGEAFTSVHIEPPDLLLRTEKCKQ
;
A
#
# COMPACT_ATOMS: atom_id res chain seq x y z
N MET A 1 2.50 77.47 -4.93
CA MET A 1 2.85 76.84 -6.22
C MET A 1 3.24 75.40 -5.95
N TYR A 2 2.40 74.46 -6.42
CA TYR A 2 2.66 73.05 -6.76
C TYR A 2 3.25 72.10 -5.67
N PHE A 3 2.86 70.85 -5.52
CA PHE A 3 1.70 70.03 -5.91
C PHE A 3 1.89 68.69 -5.16
N GLU A 4 0.77 68.05 -4.83
CA GLU A 4 0.52 66.70 -4.31
C GLU A 4 1.55 65.59 -4.60
N LEU A 5 1.73 64.64 -3.67
CA LEU A 5 1.24 63.26 -3.84
C LEU A 5 1.42 62.40 -2.57
N PHE A 6 0.31 62.14 -1.89
CA PHE A 6 0.17 60.96 -1.01
C PHE A 6 0.05 59.71 -1.88
N PHE A 7 0.92 58.72 -1.67
CA PHE A 7 0.67 57.35 -2.13
C PHE A 7 0.62 56.42 -0.93
N VAL A 8 -0.59 56.21 -0.42
CA VAL A 8 -0.95 55.06 0.40
C VAL A 8 -1.11 53.89 -0.56
N LEU A 9 -0.08 53.06 -0.70
CA LEU A 9 -0.24 51.78 -1.39
C LEU A 9 -0.74 50.75 -0.37
N ALA A 10 -2.05 50.80 -0.08
CA ALA A 10 -2.76 49.70 0.53
C ALA A 10 -2.86 48.57 -0.51
N CYS A 11 -1.82 47.74 -0.60
CA CYS A 11 -1.90 46.50 -1.36
C CYS A 11 -2.70 45.50 -0.53
N LEU A 12 -4.02 45.63 -0.56
CA LEU A 12 -4.96 44.56 -0.27
C LEU A 12 -4.77 43.49 -1.35
N SER A 13 -3.68 42.72 -1.26
CA SER A 13 -3.63 41.44 -1.94
C SER A 13 -4.52 40.51 -1.13
N LYS A 14 -5.83 40.57 -1.42
CA LYS A 14 -6.66 39.39 -1.26
C LYS A 14 -6.04 38.34 -2.17
N CYS A 15 -5.09 37.57 -1.64
CA CYS A 15 -4.85 36.23 -2.13
C CYS A 15 -6.18 35.51 -1.93
N TYR A 16 -6.99 35.53 -2.98
CA TYR A 16 -8.03 34.53 -3.16
C TYR A 16 -7.26 33.21 -3.25
N CYS A 17 -7.11 32.54 -2.11
CA CYS A 17 -6.95 31.11 -2.12
C CYS A 17 -8.16 30.59 -2.90
N LEU A 18 -7.92 30.15 -4.13
CA LEU A 18 -8.82 29.22 -4.78
C LEU A 18 -8.84 27.99 -3.88
N ASN A 19 -9.69 27.99 -2.86
CA ASN A 19 -10.26 26.76 -2.36
C ASN A 19 -11.03 26.19 -3.55
N LYS A 20 -10.41 25.29 -4.30
CA LYS A 20 -11.10 24.51 -5.30
C LYS A 20 -11.98 23.54 -4.53
N GLU A 21 -13.22 23.94 -4.29
CA GLU A 21 -14.24 23.11 -3.65
C GLU A 21 -14.31 21.70 -4.29
N ASP A 22 -14.07 21.61 -5.60
CA ASP A 22 -13.95 20.36 -6.36
C ASP A 22 -12.82 19.41 -5.88
N GLU A 23 -11.66 19.93 -5.49
CA GLU A 23 -10.54 19.09 -5.01
C GLU A 23 -10.82 18.57 -3.60
N GLN A 24 -11.48 19.38 -2.77
CA GLN A 24 -11.89 19.00 -1.41
C GLN A 24 -12.99 17.92 -1.44
N GLU A 25 -14.02 18.10 -2.30
CA GLU A 25 -15.10 17.13 -2.48
C GLU A 25 -14.56 15.77 -2.97
N HIS A 26 -13.60 15.78 -3.90
CA HIS A 26 -12.96 14.55 -4.37
C HIS A 26 -12.17 13.82 -3.26
N CYS A 27 -11.44 14.56 -2.41
CA CYS A 27 -10.72 13.97 -1.29
C CYS A 27 -11.66 13.34 -0.25
N ASP A 28 -12.78 14.00 0.04
CA ASP A 28 -13.74 13.51 1.03
C ASP A 28 -14.49 12.26 0.52
N GLN A 29 -14.75 12.17 -0.79
CA GLN A 29 -15.22 10.93 -1.43
C GLN A 29 -14.20 9.79 -1.26
N LEU A 30 -12.91 10.01 -1.53
CA LEU A 30 -11.88 8.98 -1.37
C LEU A 30 -11.74 8.49 0.08
N LYS A 31 -11.90 9.38 1.07
CA LYS A 31 -11.92 8.98 2.49
C LYS A 31 -13.10 8.07 2.80
N GLN A 32 -14.30 8.46 2.38
CA GLN A 32 -15.50 7.64 2.58
C GLN A 32 -15.34 6.23 2.00
N TRP A 33 -14.61 6.12 0.89
CA TRP A 33 -14.36 4.82 0.26
C TRP A 33 -13.40 3.97 1.07
N LEU A 34 -12.31 4.55 1.56
CA LEU A 34 -11.39 3.85 2.45
C LEU A 34 -12.13 3.34 3.70
N GLU A 35 -12.99 4.16 4.28
CA GLU A 35 -13.77 3.81 5.48
C GLU A 35 -14.81 2.72 5.25
N SER A 36 -15.36 2.61 4.05
CA SER A 36 -16.39 1.62 3.70
C SER A 36 -15.86 0.38 2.98
N SER A 37 -14.57 0.39 2.63
CA SER A 37 -13.87 -0.75 2.05
C SER A 37 -13.37 -1.71 3.13
N SER A 38 -13.17 -2.97 2.75
CA SER A 38 -12.57 -3.96 3.64
C SER A 38 -11.40 -4.67 2.98
N VAL A 39 -10.41 -5.02 3.80
CA VAL A 39 -9.25 -5.81 3.40
C VAL A 39 -9.21 -7.05 4.28
N SER A 40 -9.12 -8.21 3.65
CA SER A 40 -8.96 -9.49 4.35
C SER A 40 -7.77 -10.25 3.80
N LEU A 41 -7.16 -11.05 4.68
CA LEU A 41 -5.97 -11.83 4.40
C LEU A 41 -6.21 -13.30 4.75
N GLU A 42 -5.82 -14.18 3.85
CA GLU A 42 -5.85 -15.63 4.05
C GLU A 42 -4.49 -16.23 3.73
N LEU A 43 -4.00 -17.11 4.61
CA LEU A 43 -2.76 -17.85 4.41
C LEU A 43 -3.09 -19.28 3.98
N SER A 44 -2.53 -19.72 2.86
CA SER A 44 -2.74 -21.08 2.32
C SER A 44 -1.42 -21.86 2.22
N LYS A 45 -1.52 -23.13 1.81
CA LYS A 45 -0.44 -24.13 1.76
C LYS A 45 0.13 -24.48 3.14
N LYS A 46 1.09 -25.41 3.18
CA LYS A 46 1.75 -25.93 4.39
C LYS A 46 3.27 -25.87 4.24
N GLY A 47 3.98 -25.92 5.36
CA GLY A 47 5.44 -25.83 5.39
C GLY A 47 5.94 -24.40 5.30
N PHE A 48 7.16 -24.24 4.79
CA PHE A 48 7.86 -22.96 4.68
C PHE A 48 7.48 -22.17 3.42
N HIS A 49 6.93 -22.80 2.38
CA HIS A 49 6.47 -22.12 1.17
C HIS A 49 4.95 -21.97 1.24
N ARG A 50 4.48 -20.74 1.42
CA ARG A 50 3.06 -20.42 1.60
C ARG A 50 2.61 -19.37 0.62
N GLU A 51 1.31 -19.12 0.61
CA GLU A 51 0.70 -18.08 -0.19
C GLU A 51 -0.16 -17.20 0.70
N VAL A 52 0.04 -15.89 0.57
CA VAL A 52 -0.79 -14.87 1.20
C VAL A 52 -1.76 -14.35 0.15
N THR A 53 -3.03 -14.65 0.34
CA THR A 53 -4.11 -14.17 -0.52
C THR A 53 -4.79 -13.00 0.15
N THR A 54 -4.81 -11.87 -0.53
CA THR A 54 -5.51 -10.68 -0.06
C THR A 54 -6.73 -10.44 -0.92
N THR A 55 -7.85 -10.19 -0.24
CA THR A 55 -9.12 -9.82 -0.86
C THR A 55 -9.49 -8.42 -0.39
N VAL A 56 -9.69 -7.52 -1.34
CA VAL A 56 -10.15 -6.15 -1.10
C VAL A 56 -11.57 -6.03 -1.66
N GLU A 57 -12.51 -5.65 -0.81
CA GLU A 57 -13.86 -5.29 -1.21
C GLU A 57 -14.01 -3.78 -1.12
N LEU A 58 -14.12 -3.11 -2.28
CA LEU A 58 -14.31 -1.68 -2.36
C LEU A 58 -15.79 -1.33 -2.31
N ARG A 59 -16.12 -0.31 -1.52
CA ARG A 59 -17.44 0.30 -1.53
C ARG A 59 -17.27 1.82 -1.57
N PRO A 60 -18.03 2.54 -2.42
CA PRO A 60 -18.85 2.07 -3.54
C PRO A 60 -18.02 1.40 -4.66
N THR A 61 -18.70 0.68 -5.54
CA THR A 61 -18.14 -0.35 -6.43
C THR A 61 -17.37 0.16 -7.66
N THR A 62 -17.29 1.47 -7.88
CA THR A 62 -16.69 2.04 -9.10
C THR A 62 -15.65 3.10 -8.76
N LEU A 63 -14.35 2.77 -8.88
CA LEU A 63 -13.24 3.72 -8.76
C LEU A 63 -12.94 4.42 -10.08
N SER A 64 -13.19 5.73 -10.12
CA SER A 64 -12.80 6.61 -11.23
C SER A 64 -11.82 7.65 -10.71
N GLY A 65 -10.68 7.80 -11.40
CA GLY A 65 -9.69 8.82 -11.09
C GLY A 65 -8.70 8.50 -9.96
N ALA A 66 -8.72 7.28 -9.41
CA ALA A 66 -7.70 6.80 -8.49
C ALA A 66 -7.33 5.33 -8.77
N SER A 67 -6.18 4.91 -8.25
CA SER A 67 -5.65 3.54 -8.32
C SER A 67 -5.45 2.99 -6.92
N ILE A 68 -5.61 1.68 -6.75
CA ILE A 68 -5.36 0.99 -5.49
C ILE A 68 -3.86 0.73 -5.34
N VAL A 69 -3.34 0.88 -4.12
CA VAL A 69 -2.04 0.37 -3.72
C VAL A 69 -2.20 -0.36 -2.39
N LEU A 70 -1.63 -1.55 -2.28
CA LEU A 70 -1.60 -2.31 -1.03
C LEU A 70 -0.21 -2.26 -0.43
N LEU A 71 -0.12 -1.76 0.81
CA LEU A 71 1.13 -1.68 1.55
C LEU A 71 1.20 -2.83 2.56
N TYR A 72 2.04 -3.81 2.29
CA TYR A 72 2.29 -4.91 3.22
C TYR A 72 3.44 -4.57 4.15
N ARG A 73 3.29 -4.97 5.42
CA ARG A 73 4.33 -4.92 6.45
C ARG A 73 4.70 -6.34 6.82
N TRP A 74 5.78 -6.84 6.23
CA TRP A 74 6.20 -8.21 6.43
C TRP A 74 7.01 -8.35 7.71
N PRO A 75 6.67 -9.30 8.60
CA PRO A 75 7.48 -9.57 9.78
C PRO A 75 8.81 -10.22 9.36
N ASN A 76 9.80 -10.12 10.23
CA ASN A 76 11.13 -10.73 10.04
C ASN A 76 11.11 -12.27 9.94
N GLY A 77 10.00 -12.93 10.27
CA GLY A 77 9.84 -14.38 10.15
C GLY A 77 9.51 -14.87 8.74
N VAL A 78 9.27 -13.97 7.77
CA VAL A 78 8.98 -14.34 6.39
C VAL A 78 9.76 -13.48 5.39
N PHE A 79 9.75 -13.89 4.13
CA PHE A 79 10.19 -13.07 3.01
C PHE A 79 9.39 -13.40 1.74
N VAL A 80 9.43 -12.48 0.79
CA VAL A 80 8.97 -12.71 -0.58
C VAL A 80 10.21 -12.92 -1.44
N ASP A 81 10.28 -14.00 -2.20
CA ASP A 81 11.42 -14.31 -3.06
C ASP A 81 11.37 -13.45 -4.33
N PRO A 82 12.33 -12.51 -4.53
CA PRO A 82 12.34 -11.64 -5.71
C PRO A 82 12.57 -12.41 -7.02
N TYR A 83 13.26 -13.55 -6.99
CA TYR A 83 13.45 -14.39 -8.18
C TYR A 83 12.18 -15.15 -8.54
N GLN A 84 11.43 -15.61 -7.53
CA GLN A 84 10.12 -16.20 -7.76
C GLN A 84 9.14 -15.16 -8.32
N LEU A 85 9.12 -13.94 -7.77
CA LEU A 85 8.30 -12.85 -8.31
C LEU A 85 8.67 -12.53 -9.76
N ALA A 86 9.95 -12.45 -10.09
CA ALA A 86 10.40 -12.23 -11.46
C ALA A 86 9.96 -13.36 -12.41
N SER A 87 9.88 -14.60 -11.91
CA SER A 87 9.41 -15.75 -12.70
C SER A 87 7.90 -15.75 -12.96
N LEU A 88 7.11 -15.08 -12.11
CA LEU A 88 5.67 -14.88 -12.36
C LEU A 88 5.45 -13.96 -13.56
N GLY A 89 6.34 -12.97 -13.76
CA GLY A 89 6.33 -12.07 -14.92
C GLY A 89 4.96 -11.43 -15.16
N ASP A 90 4.59 -11.28 -16.43
CA ASP A 90 3.29 -10.69 -16.84
C ASP A 90 2.07 -11.58 -16.55
N GLN A 91 2.26 -12.77 -15.95
CA GLN A 91 1.15 -13.66 -15.59
C GLN A 91 0.47 -13.26 -14.28
N SER A 92 1.12 -12.45 -13.44
CA SER A 92 0.51 -11.92 -12.23
C SER A 92 -0.50 -10.82 -12.57
N ASN A 93 -1.55 -10.73 -11.76
CA ASN A 93 -2.51 -9.62 -11.82
C ASN A 93 -2.08 -8.42 -10.95
N PHE A 94 -0.78 -8.30 -10.67
CA PHE A 94 -0.20 -7.22 -9.88
C PHE A 94 1.28 -7.01 -10.21
N GLU A 95 1.74 -5.79 -9.98
CA GLU A 95 3.16 -5.43 -9.86
C GLU A 95 3.51 -5.23 -8.38
N ILE A 96 4.78 -5.44 -8.02
CA ILE A 96 5.25 -5.32 -6.64
C ILE A 96 6.60 -4.62 -6.56
N LEU A 97 6.71 -3.66 -5.63
CA LEU A 97 7.96 -3.02 -5.24
C LEU A 97 8.34 -3.46 -3.83
N ILE A 98 9.59 -3.86 -3.65
CA ILE A 98 10.17 -4.22 -2.35
C ILE A 98 11.06 -3.07 -1.89
N ASP A 99 10.91 -2.64 -0.64
CA ASP A 99 11.63 -1.48 -0.09
C ASP A 99 13.11 -1.76 0.23
N SER A 100 13.53 -3.02 0.13
CA SER A 100 14.84 -3.49 0.56
C SER A 100 15.28 -4.72 -0.23
N ALA A 101 16.60 -4.97 -0.26
CA ALA A 101 17.15 -6.20 -0.82
C ALA A 101 16.85 -7.38 0.11
N ILE A 102 16.39 -8.49 -0.46
CA ILE A 102 16.05 -9.70 0.29
C ILE A 102 17.18 -10.73 0.16
N ASP A 103 17.87 -10.98 1.27
CA ASP A 103 18.77 -12.14 1.41
C ASP A 103 17.94 -13.36 1.82
N LEU A 104 17.97 -14.43 1.00
CA LEU A 104 17.16 -15.63 1.21
C LEU A 104 17.71 -16.54 2.33
N GLU A 105 18.99 -16.39 2.68
CA GLU A 105 19.71 -17.31 3.57
C GLU A 105 19.77 -16.80 5.02
N VAL A 106 19.46 -15.52 5.25
CA VAL A 106 19.52 -14.93 6.60
C VAL A 106 18.36 -15.44 7.48
N PRO A 107 18.64 -15.93 8.71
CA PRO A 107 17.60 -16.40 9.61
C PRO A 107 16.79 -15.24 10.22
N ALA A 108 15.59 -15.54 10.72
CA ALA A 108 14.63 -14.55 11.24
C ALA A 108 15.21 -13.65 12.35
N HIS A 109 16.04 -14.20 13.24
CA HIS A 109 16.64 -13.46 14.36
C HIS A 109 17.75 -12.48 13.94
N LYS A 110 18.17 -12.50 12.67
CA LYS A 110 19.18 -11.59 12.10
C LYS A 110 18.62 -10.65 11.03
N THR A 111 17.33 -10.69 10.77
CA THR A 111 16.67 -9.82 9.80
C THR A 111 15.67 -8.90 10.47
N SER A 112 15.44 -7.76 9.84
CA SER A 112 14.31 -6.89 10.15
C SER A 112 13.10 -7.26 9.28
N GLY A 113 11.93 -6.74 9.64
CA GLY A 113 10.78 -6.71 8.72
C GLY A 113 11.04 -5.76 7.54
N PHE A 114 10.20 -5.84 6.53
CA PHE A 114 10.32 -5.05 5.29
C PHE A 114 8.95 -4.69 4.74
N LEU A 115 8.91 -3.76 3.80
CA LEU A 115 7.68 -3.28 3.17
C LEU A 115 7.60 -3.70 1.71
N THR A 116 6.38 -3.97 1.25
CA THR A 116 6.12 -4.06 -0.20
C THR A 116 4.91 -3.24 -0.59
N PHE A 117 5.04 -2.53 -1.71
CA PHE A 117 3.94 -1.84 -2.37
C PHE A 117 3.45 -2.70 -3.52
N VAL A 118 2.20 -3.11 -3.47
CA VAL A 118 1.59 -3.97 -4.48
C VAL A 118 0.58 -3.15 -5.26
N PHE A 119 0.75 -3.12 -6.58
CA PHE A 119 -0.06 -2.38 -7.52
C PHE A 119 -0.88 -3.38 -8.32
N PRO A 120 -2.17 -3.54 -8.02
CA PRO A 120 -3.02 -4.44 -8.76
C PRO A 120 -3.19 -3.98 -10.21
N THR A 121 -3.04 -4.90 -11.16
CA THR A 121 -3.26 -4.62 -12.57
C THR A 121 -4.76 -4.57 -12.83
N HIS A 122 -5.31 -3.38 -13.07
CA HIS A 122 -6.72 -3.19 -13.41
C HIS A 122 -6.88 -3.06 -14.92
N THR A 123 -7.54 -4.04 -15.56
CA THR A 123 -8.05 -3.88 -16.92
C THR A 123 -9.47 -3.31 -16.86
N GLY A 124 -9.63 -1.99 -16.76
CA GLY A 124 -10.94 -1.30 -16.77
C GLY A 124 -11.30 -0.57 -15.46
N SER A 125 -12.56 -0.14 -15.33
CA SER A 125 -13.09 0.43 -14.07
C SER A 125 -12.79 -0.55 -12.93
N ALA A 126 -12.16 -0.08 -11.85
CA ALA A 126 -11.69 -0.98 -10.79
C ALA A 126 -12.86 -1.87 -10.33
N PRO A 127 -12.73 -3.21 -10.42
CA PRO A 127 -13.78 -4.08 -9.93
C PRO A 127 -13.97 -3.79 -8.44
N SER A 128 -15.21 -3.83 -7.97
CA SER A 128 -15.56 -3.72 -6.55
C SER A 128 -14.90 -4.78 -5.66
N PHE A 129 -14.24 -5.75 -6.29
CA PHE A 129 -13.62 -6.89 -5.67
C PHE A 129 -12.27 -7.13 -6.34
N LEU A 130 -11.20 -7.06 -5.55
CA LEU A 130 -9.85 -7.37 -5.97
C LEU A 130 -9.36 -8.57 -5.16
N LYS A 131 -8.75 -9.54 -5.84
CA LYS A 131 -8.09 -10.66 -5.20
C LYS A 131 -6.72 -10.89 -5.82
N LEU A 132 -5.69 -10.96 -4.99
CA LEU A 132 -4.33 -11.27 -5.42
C LEU A 132 -3.65 -12.21 -4.44
N THR A 133 -2.61 -12.89 -4.90
CA THR A 133 -1.90 -13.90 -4.12
C THR A 133 -0.40 -13.72 -4.27
N ILE A 134 0.29 -13.54 -3.14
CA ILE A 134 1.74 -13.34 -3.07
C ILE A 134 2.37 -14.59 -2.45
N PRO A 135 3.34 -15.24 -3.11
CA PRO A 135 4.07 -16.33 -2.49
C PRO A 135 4.99 -15.79 -1.41
N VAL A 136 5.03 -16.47 -0.26
CA VAL A 136 5.85 -16.11 0.88
C VAL A 136 6.61 -17.32 1.40
N HIS A 137 7.80 -17.06 1.94
CA HIS A 137 8.69 -18.08 2.47
C HIS A 137 8.94 -17.80 3.95
N GLY A 138 8.83 -18.82 4.79
CA GLY A 138 9.26 -18.73 6.19
C GLY A 138 10.78 -18.66 6.30
N ARG A 139 11.28 -17.93 7.29
CA ARG A 139 12.71 -17.95 7.65
C ARG A 139 12.96 -18.91 8.79
N TYR A 140 14.18 -19.44 8.86
CA TYR A 140 14.60 -20.23 10.01
C TYR A 140 14.63 -19.35 11.27
N HIS A 141 14.05 -19.86 12.34
CA HIS A 141 14.06 -19.19 13.64
C HIS A 141 15.32 -19.53 14.43
N GLU A 142 15.58 -18.76 15.48
CA GLU A 142 16.65 -19.08 16.41
C GLU A 142 16.36 -20.42 17.11
N PRO A 143 17.37 -21.29 17.29
CA PRO A 143 17.20 -22.52 18.06
C PRO A 143 16.69 -22.21 19.47
N SER A 144 15.67 -22.94 19.91
CA SER A 144 15.17 -22.79 21.28
C SER A 144 16.07 -23.50 22.28
N PHE A 145 16.46 -22.80 23.34
CA PHE A 145 17.12 -23.38 24.52
C PHE A 145 16.14 -23.76 25.63
N SER A 146 14.88 -23.34 25.52
CA SER A 146 13.81 -23.59 26.50
C SER A 146 12.91 -24.77 26.13
N GLY A 147 13.19 -25.46 25.02
CA GLY A 147 12.42 -26.63 24.56
C GLY A 147 11.20 -26.30 23.70
N GLU A 148 10.98 -25.03 23.36
CA GLU A 148 9.92 -24.64 22.42
C GLU A 148 10.20 -25.19 21.03
N ALA A 149 9.29 -26.00 20.51
CA ALA A 149 9.46 -26.70 19.23
C ALA A 149 9.08 -25.84 18.01
N PHE A 150 8.35 -24.74 18.23
CA PHE A 150 7.87 -23.87 17.16
C PHE A 150 7.77 -22.42 17.66
N THR A 151 7.67 -21.50 16.69
CA THR A 151 7.31 -20.11 16.95
C THR A 151 6.28 -19.66 15.93
N SER A 152 5.40 -18.77 16.36
CA SER A 152 4.37 -18.20 15.51
C SER A 152 4.89 -16.95 14.80
N VAL A 153 4.52 -16.79 13.54
CA VAL A 153 4.75 -15.58 12.76
C VAL A 153 3.40 -15.03 12.36
N HIS A 154 3.13 -13.77 12.73
CA HIS A 154 1.86 -13.11 12.42
C HIS A 154 2.04 -12.14 11.26
N ILE A 155 1.18 -12.26 10.25
CA ILE A 155 1.18 -11.38 9.07
C ILE A 155 -0.12 -10.58 9.13
N GLU A 156 0.02 -9.26 9.27
CA GLU A 156 -1.11 -8.34 9.28
C GLU A 156 -1.69 -8.16 7.87
N PRO A 157 -3.00 -7.89 7.74
CA PRO A 157 -3.58 -7.40 6.49
C PRO A 157 -2.84 -6.14 5.99
N PRO A 158 -2.69 -5.95 4.67
CA PRO A 158 -2.03 -4.76 4.15
C PRO A 158 -2.89 -3.51 4.35
N ASP A 159 -2.21 -2.36 4.46
CA ASP A 159 -2.87 -1.06 4.43
C ASP A 159 -3.41 -0.80 3.01
N LEU A 160 -4.69 -0.43 2.89
CA LEU A 160 -5.30 0.01 1.64
C LEU A 160 -5.02 1.48 1.40
N LEU A 161 -4.32 1.80 0.31
CA LEU A 161 -4.02 3.16 -0.10
C LEU A 161 -4.69 3.47 -1.45
N LEU A 162 -5.11 4.72 -1.62
CA LEU A 162 -5.61 5.25 -2.89
C LEU A 162 -4.60 6.25 -3.45
N ARG A 163 -4.15 6.03 -4.69
CA ARG A 163 -3.28 6.93 -5.43
C ARG A 163 -4.11 7.70 -6.45
N THR A 164 -4.01 9.02 -6.43
CA THR A 164 -4.66 9.92 -7.40
C THR A 164 -3.66 10.93 -7.93
N GLU A 165 -3.78 11.29 -9.20
CA GLU A 165 -2.95 12.31 -9.84
C GLU A 165 -3.41 13.75 -9.49
N LYS A 166 -4.60 13.88 -8.89
CA LYS A 166 -5.29 15.18 -8.71
C LYS A 166 -5.16 15.78 -7.32
N CYS A 167 -4.83 15.00 -6.30
CA CYS A 167 -4.62 15.54 -4.94
C CYS A 167 -3.18 16.05 -4.83
N LYS A 168 -2.97 17.33 -5.15
CA LYS A 168 -1.75 18.04 -4.75
C LYS A 168 -2.00 18.66 -3.38
N GLN A 169 -1.03 18.49 -2.49
CA GLN A 169 -1.04 19.02 -1.13
C GLN A 169 -0.91 20.55 -1.14
#